data_AF-A0A1C5AAH7-F1
#
_entry.id   AF-A0A1C5AAH7-F1
#
_cell.length_a   1.000
_cell.length_b   1.000
_cell.length_c   1.000
_cell.angle_alpha   90.00
_cell.angle_beta   90.00
_cell.angle_gamma   90.00
#
_symmetry.space_group_name_H-M   'P 1'
#
loop_
_entity.id
_entity.type
_entity.pdbx_description
1 polymer ?
#
loop_
_entity_poly.entity_id
_entity_poly.type
_entity_poly.pdbx_seq_one_letter_code
_entity_poly.pdbx_strand_id
1 'polypeptide(L)'
;MVSDVQGGRMFEVTGPVMTDAGMQVLWNPKGFASVVDDDSWEGSLLKDDDILQHVLAGVLVPINLGDSAFQFVVRVGDSQQAADLTTRERARLVVASEPYLITSAGSLYLSGLEDVSAIPDDKALHVAAPAGRYAVTVNLIDWESEADSRALTGDPSPCALPDFVLLLTEPTWPEPAFRHSLQTLPPPP
;
A
#
# COMPACT_ATOMS: atom_id res chain seq x y z
N MET A 1 -37.91 -10.91 -13.56
CA MET A 1 -37.10 -9.72 -13.27
C MET A 1 -36.71 -9.80 -11.81
N VAL A 2 -35.55 -10.38 -11.53
CA VAL A 2 -34.93 -10.31 -10.20
C VAL A 2 -33.87 -9.23 -10.36
N SER A 3 -34.13 -8.07 -9.76
CA SER A 3 -33.16 -6.99 -9.68
C SER A 3 -32.06 -7.44 -8.72
N ASP A 4 -30.89 -7.70 -9.27
CA ASP A 4 -29.68 -7.97 -8.49
C ASP A 4 -29.20 -6.64 -7.93
N VAL A 5 -29.35 -6.44 -6.62
CA VAL A 5 -28.73 -5.31 -5.92
C VAL A 5 -27.30 -5.74 -5.62
N GLN A 6 -26.36 -5.37 -6.50
CA GLN A 6 -24.93 -5.42 -6.21
C GLN A 6 -24.67 -4.47 -5.03
N GLY A 7 -24.59 -5.02 -3.82
CA GLY A 7 -24.07 -4.31 -2.66
C GLY A 7 -22.61 -3.93 -2.92
N GLY A 8 -22.30 -2.64 -2.72
CA GLY A 8 -20.94 -2.11 -2.80
C GLY A 8 -20.01 -2.95 -1.93
N ARG A 9 -18.94 -3.47 -2.53
CA ARG A 9 -18.06 -4.45 -1.90
C ARG A 9 -16.70 -3.78 -1.77
N MET A 10 -16.35 -3.42 -0.55
CA MET A 10 -14.96 -3.09 -0.19
C MET A 10 -14.06 -4.25 -0.63
N PHE A 11 -12.98 -3.93 -1.34
CA PHE A 11 -12.01 -4.93 -1.78
C PHE A 11 -10.86 -4.99 -0.79
N GLU A 12 -10.44 -6.20 -0.44
CA GLU A 12 -9.31 -6.44 0.44
C GLU A 12 -8.38 -7.47 -0.21
N VAL A 13 -7.08 -7.18 -0.18
CA VAL A 13 -6.02 -8.14 -0.50
C VAL A 13 -5.01 -8.16 0.64
N THR A 14 -4.49 -9.35 0.94
CA THR A 14 -3.49 -9.55 1.97
C THR A 14 -2.36 -10.43 1.45
N GLY A 15 -1.15 -10.16 1.92
CA GLY A 15 -0.02 -11.01 1.68
C GLY A 15 1.29 -10.41 2.20
N PRO A 16 2.34 -11.23 2.28
CA PRO A 16 3.65 -10.75 2.60
C PRO A 16 4.24 -10.03 1.39
N VAL A 17 4.98 -8.95 1.65
CA VAL A 17 5.80 -8.28 0.64
C VAL A 17 7.19 -8.09 1.21
N MET A 18 8.16 -8.53 0.43
CA MET A 18 9.58 -8.46 0.74
C MET A 18 10.26 -7.43 -0.14
N THR A 19 11.31 -6.80 0.37
CA THR A 19 12.26 -6.02 -0.43
C THR A 19 13.68 -6.24 0.08
N ASP A 20 14.61 -6.29 -0.85
CA ASP A 20 16.06 -6.16 -0.63
C ASP A 20 16.60 -4.82 -1.19
N ALA A 21 15.71 -3.90 -1.57
CA ALA A 21 16.01 -2.58 -2.11
C ALA A 21 15.59 -1.43 -1.16
N GLY A 22 15.34 -1.75 0.11
CA GLY A 22 15.04 -0.80 1.18
C GLY A 22 13.60 -0.26 1.22
N MET A 23 12.76 -0.56 0.22
CA MET A 23 11.44 0.07 0.11
C MET A 23 10.41 -0.87 -0.53
N GLN A 24 9.27 -1.05 0.13
CA GLN A 24 8.05 -1.55 -0.53
C GLN A 24 7.25 -0.38 -1.11
N VAL A 25 6.51 -0.62 -2.17
CA VAL A 25 5.78 0.43 -2.90
C VAL A 25 4.41 -0.04 -3.35
N LEU A 26 3.41 0.82 -3.20
CA LEU A 26 2.13 0.68 -3.91
C LEU A 26 2.19 1.53 -5.18
N TRP A 27 1.94 0.94 -6.35
CA TRP A 27 2.20 1.60 -7.63
C TRP A 27 1.14 1.32 -8.69
N ASN A 28 1.02 2.26 -9.63
CA ASN A 28 0.18 2.13 -10.82
C ASN A 28 1.06 1.69 -12.01
N PRO A 29 0.81 0.53 -12.62
CA PRO A 29 1.68 0.00 -13.67
C PRO A 29 1.70 0.85 -14.94
N LYS A 30 0.68 1.67 -15.18
CA LYS A 30 0.72 2.62 -16.30
C LYS A 30 1.80 3.69 -16.15
N GLY A 31 2.20 4.02 -14.92
CA GLY A 31 3.30 4.94 -14.65
C GLY A 31 4.67 4.37 -14.99
N PHE A 32 4.78 3.03 -15.09
CA PHE A 32 6.03 2.30 -15.27
C PHE A 32 6.06 1.46 -16.56
N ALA A 33 5.22 1.82 -17.56
CA ALA A 33 5.12 1.09 -18.83
C ALA A 33 6.44 1.07 -19.64
N SER A 34 7.41 1.93 -19.31
CA SER A 34 8.75 1.97 -19.91
C SER A 34 9.80 1.16 -19.15
N VAL A 35 9.49 0.65 -17.96
CA VAL A 35 10.42 -0.14 -17.14
C VAL A 35 10.34 -1.60 -17.57
N VAL A 36 11.24 -2.01 -18.45
CA VAL A 36 11.21 -3.34 -19.12
C VAL A 36 12.48 -4.16 -18.90
N ASP A 37 13.50 -3.55 -18.31
CA ASP A 37 14.81 -4.11 -18.04
C ASP A 37 15.51 -3.32 -16.92
N ASP A 38 16.68 -3.80 -16.47
CA ASP A 38 17.43 -3.19 -15.37
C ASP A 38 17.88 -1.75 -15.70
N ASP A 39 18.28 -1.47 -16.94
CA ASP A 39 18.72 -0.12 -17.36
C ASP A 39 17.57 0.90 -17.26
N SER A 40 16.38 0.53 -17.73
CA SER A 40 15.18 1.38 -17.64
C SER A 40 14.66 1.49 -16.21
N TRP A 41 14.84 0.45 -15.39
CA TRP A 41 14.56 0.50 -13.96
C TRP A 41 15.50 1.48 -13.24
N GLU A 42 16.81 1.36 -13.46
CA GLU A 42 17.81 2.24 -12.84
C GLU A 42 17.58 3.71 -13.23
N GLY A 43 17.28 3.95 -14.52
CA GLY A 43 16.97 5.30 -15.01
C GLY A 43 15.68 5.91 -14.43
N SER A 44 14.81 5.11 -13.81
CA SER A 44 13.50 5.53 -13.30
C SER A 44 13.39 5.49 -11.77
N LEU A 45 14.15 4.63 -11.10
CA LEU A 45 13.92 4.27 -9.68
C LEU A 45 15.22 4.16 -8.85
N LEU A 46 16.41 4.32 -9.44
CA LEU A 46 17.66 4.16 -8.68
C LEU A 46 17.90 5.28 -7.67
N LYS A 47 17.53 6.52 -8.00
CA LYS A 47 17.78 7.68 -7.13
C LYS A 47 16.50 8.13 -6.45
N ASP A 48 16.65 8.59 -5.22
CA ASP A 48 15.56 9.18 -4.42
C ASP A 48 14.77 10.25 -5.19
N ASP A 49 15.46 11.12 -5.93
CA ASP A 49 14.81 12.17 -6.72
C ASP A 49 13.91 11.61 -7.82
N ASP A 50 14.32 10.51 -8.46
CA ASP A 50 13.55 9.84 -9.52
C ASP A 50 12.30 9.17 -8.92
N ILE A 51 12.45 8.47 -7.78
CA ILE A 51 11.33 7.90 -7.02
C ILE A 51 10.36 9.01 -6.58
N LEU A 52 10.87 10.13 -6.08
CA LEU A 52 10.05 11.25 -5.61
C LEU A 52 9.21 11.87 -6.74
N GLN A 53 9.70 11.89 -7.98
CA GLN A 53 8.88 12.32 -9.12
C GLN A 53 7.64 11.45 -9.31
N HIS A 54 7.76 10.14 -9.10
CA HIS A 54 6.62 9.21 -9.20
C HIS A 54 5.62 9.38 -8.06
N VAL A 55 6.12 9.70 -6.86
CA VAL A 55 5.27 10.08 -5.72
C VAL A 55 4.50 11.37 -6.03
N LEU A 56 5.18 12.39 -6.53
CA LEU A 56 4.57 13.66 -6.94
C LEU A 56 3.54 13.49 -8.05
N ALA A 57 3.79 12.58 -9.00
CA ALA A 57 2.88 12.27 -10.08
C ALA A 57 1.65 11.45 -9.63
N GLY A 58 1.64 10.94 -8.39
CA GLY A 58 0.56 10.10 -7.87
C GLY A 58 0.49 8.75 -8.58
N VAL A 59 1.63 8.17 -8.93
CA VAL A 59 1.71 6.81 -9.50
C VAL A 59 2.47 5.83 -8.59
N LEU A 60 3.03 6.33 -7.48
CA LEU A 60 3.78 5.54 -6.51
C LEU A 60 3.54 6.07 -5.09
N VAL A 61 3.34 5.17 -4.13
CA VAL A 61 3.31 5.45 -2.69
C VAL A 61 4.44 4.66 -2.03
N PRO A 62 5.41 5.33 -1.37
CA PRO A 62 6.53 4.65 -0.74
C PRO A 62 6.13 4.11 0.64
N ILE A 63 6.57 2.89 0.94
CA ILE A 63 6.60 2.28 2.27
C ILE A 63 8.08 1.99 2.60
N ASN A 64 8.77 3.02 3.11
CA ASN A 64 10.22 3.05 3.26
C ASN A 64 10.64 2.73 4.70
N LEU A 65 10.70 1.43 5.03
CA LEU A 65 11.07 0.91 6.35
C LEU A 65 12.37 0.07 6.31
N GLY A 66 13.07 0.05 5.17
CA GLY A 66 14.27 -0.75 4.96
C GLY A 66 13.99 -2.17 4.48
N ASP A 67 15.08 -2.94 4.36
CA ASP A 67 15.04 -4.33 3.90
C ASP A 67 14.29 -5.21 4.91
N SER A 68 13.17 -5.78 4.48
CA SER A 68 12.37 -6.67 5.31
C SER A 68 11.26 -7.36 4.51
N ALA A 69 10.64 -8.34 5.15
CA ALA A 69 9.36 -8.90 4.74
C ALA A 69 8.30 -8.50 5.75
N PHE A 70 7.26 -7.81 5.30
CA PHE A 70 6.14 -7.39 6.13
C PHE A 70 4.84 -7.99 5.62
N GLN A 71 3.92 -8.29 6.53
CA GLN A 71 2.56 -8.67 6.19
C GLN A 71 1.72 -7.41 5.95
N PHE A 72 1.10 -7.34 4.78
CA PHE A 72 0.23 -6.24 4.38
C PHE A 72 -1.24 -6.66 4.30
N VAL A 73 -2.10 -5.69 4.58
CA VAL A 73 -3.50 -5.68 4.15
C VAL A 73 -3.74 -4.37 3.40
N VAL A 74 -4.30 -4.45 2.20
CA VAL A 74 -4.71 -3.28 1.41
C VAL A 74 -6.23 -3.30 1.28
N ARG A 75 -6.89 -2.25 1.75
CA ARG A 75 -8.34 -2.07 1.64
C ARG A 75 -8.67 -0.92 0.71
N VAL A 76 -9.50 -1.20 -0.28
CA VAL A 76 -10.01 -0.21 -1.23
C VAL A 76 -11.47 0.08 -0.89
N GLY A 77 -11.74 1.31 -0.49
CA GLY A 77 -13.08 1.82 -0.27
C GLY A 77 -13.80 2.08 -1.58
N ASP A 78 -15.13 2.13 -1.50
CA ASP A 78 -16.00 2.54 -2.60
C ASP A 78 -16.97 3.65 -2.16
N SER A 79 -17.83 4.08 -3.10
CA SER A 79 -18.83 5.13 -2.87
C SER A 79 -19.83 4.85 -1.74
N GLN A 80 -19.98 3.60 -1.31
CA GLN A 80 -20.90 3.18 -0.25
C GLN A 80 -20.17 2.95 1.08
N GLN A 81 -18.91 2.53 1.03
CA GLN A 81 -18.13 2.20 2.22
C GLN A 81 -16.67 2.64 2.03
N ALA A 82 -16.26 3.65 2.81
CA ALA A 82 -14.87 4.02 2.92
C ALA A 82 -14.05 2.88 3.56
N ALA A 83 -12.82 2.67 3.06
CA ALA A 83 -11.86 1.79 3.72
C ALA A 83 -11.49 2.37 5.08
N ASP A 84 -11.47 1.51 6.10
CA ASP A 84 -11.11 1.92 7.47
C ASP A 84 -10.38 0.78 8.21
N LEU A 85 -9.73 1.14 9.32
CA LEU A 85 -9.21 0.19 10.28
C LEU A 85 -10.37 -0.48 11.02
N THR A 86 -10.27 -1.78 11.23
CA THR A 86 -11.12 -2.51 12.17
C THR A 86 -10.88 -2.01 13.59
N THR A 87 -11.83 -2.28 14.50
CA THR A 87 -11.66 -1.97 15.93
C THR A 87 -10.40 -2.61 16.51
N ARG A 88 -10.07 -3.82 16.08
CA ARG A 88 -8.89 -4.58 16.54
C ARG A 88 -7.59 -3.89 16.10
N GLU A 89 -7.49 -3.52 14.84
CA GLU A 89 -6.31 -2.81 14.29
C GLU A 89 -6.16 -1.41 14.89
N ARG A 90 -7.26 -0.66 15.02
CA ARG A 90 -7.23 0.69 15.59
C ARG A 90 -6.71 0.70 17.02
N ALA A 91 -7.02 -0.33 17.80
CA ALA A 91 -6.51 -0.47 19.17
C ALA A 91 -5.00 -0.69 19.24
N ARG A 92 -4.36 -1.05 18.11
CA ARG A 92 -2.92 -1.37 17.98
C ARG A 92 -2.21 -0.48 16.97
N LEU A 93 -2.85 0.60 16.54
CA LEU A 93 -2.25 1.57 15.64
C LEU A 93 -1.10 2.27 16.37
N VAL A 94 0.12 2.09 15.84
CA VAL A 94 1.30 2.80 16.33
C VAL A 94 1.30 4.21 15.76
N VAL A 95 1.17 4.29 14.43
CA VAL A 95 1.25 5.54 13.69
C VAL A 95 0.59 5.39 12.32
N ALA A 96 0.04 6.49 11.82
CA ALA A 96 -0.46 6.61 10.46
C ALA A 96 0.33 7.68 9.72
N SER A 97 0.55 7.49 8.42
CA SER A 97 1.08 8.52 7.54
C SER A 97 0.05 9.63 7.32
N GLU A 98 0.51 10.82 6.92
CA GLU A 98 -0.34 11.71 6.12
C GLU A 98 -0.69 11.03 4.78
N PRO A 99 -1.82 11.37 4.14
CA PRO A 99 -2.24 10.66 2.95
C PRO A 99 -1.32 10.96 1.76
N TYR A 100 -0.96 9.93 1.02
CA TYR A 100 -0.38 10.05 -0.32
C TYR A 100 -1.47 10.06 -1.38
N LEU A 101 -1.20 10.66 -2.55
CA LEU A 101 -2.07 10.51 -3.71
C LEU A 101 -1.62 9.30 -4.52
N ILE A 102 -2.56 8.46 -4.95
CA ILE A 102 -2.33 7.52 -6.05
C ILE A 102 -3.48 7.55 -7.03
N THR A 103 -3.17 7.38 -8.31
CA THR A 103 -4.13 7.21 -9.39
C THR A 103 -4.15 5.75 -9.80
N SER A 104 -5.34 5.15 -9.87
CA SER A 104 -5.52 3.80 -10.40
C SER A 104 -6.08 3.84 -11.81
N ALA A 105 -5.63 2.91 -12.65
CA ALA A 105 -6.21 2.65 -13.97
C ALA A 105 -7.11 1.38 -13.98
N GLY A 106 -7.54 0.91 -12.81
CA GLY A 106 -8.28 -0.34 -12.62
C GLY A 106 -7.51 -1.42 -11.86
N SER A 107 -6.19 -1.24 -11.72
CA SER A 107 -5.29 -2.11 -10.97
C SER A 107 -4.16 -1.29 -10.36
N LEU A 108 -3.78 -1.66 -9.14
CA LEU A 108 -2.55 -1.25 -8.48
C LEU A 108 -1.78 -2.49 -8.03
N TYR A 109 -0.51 -2.33 -7.71
CA TYR A 109 0.35 -3.43 -7.26
C TYR A 109 1.13 -3.00 -6.04
N LEU A 110 1.33 -3.91 -5.09
CA LEU A 110 2.16 -3.72 -3.92
C LEU A 110 3.31 -4.72 -3.96
N SER A 111 4.55 -4.24 -3.98
CA SER A 111 5.75 -5.06 -4.15
C SER A 111 6.97 -4.42 -3.46
N GLY A 112 8.12 -5.09 -3.48
CA GLY A 112 9.41 -4.41 -3.34
C GLY A 112 9.63 -3.43 -4.50
N LEU A 113 10.45 -2.41 -4.28
CA LEU A 113 10.82 -1.41 -5.30
C LEU A 113 11.49 -2.05 -6.52
N GLU A 114 12.32 -3.07 -6.27
CA GLU A 114 13.04 -3.84 -7.29
C GLU A 114 12.12 -4.59 -8.27
N ASP A 115 10.88 -4.88 -7.87
CA ASP A 115 9.93 -5.63 -8.69
C ASP A 115 8.98 -4.71 -9.49
N VAL A 116 9.15 -3.38 -9.42
CA VAL A 116 8.37 -2.43 -10.23
C VAL A 116 8.74 -2.57 -11.70
N SER A 117 7.73 -2.81 -12.54
CA SER A 117 7.96 -3.05 -13.97
C SER A 117 6.72 -2.76 -14.84
N ALA A 118 6.89 -2.76 -16.16
CA ALA A 118 5.79 -2.61 -17.10
C ALA A 118 4.81 -3.80 -17.07
N ILE A 119 5.29 -4.98 -16.67
CA ILE A 119 4.51 -6.22 -16.59
C ILE A 119 4.72 -6.82 -15.19
N PRO A 120 3.85 -6.49 -14.22
CA PRO A 120 3.95 -7.03 -12.87
C PRO A 120 3.97 -8.56 -12.87
N ASP A 121 4.85 -9.15 -12.06
CA ASP A 121 4.95 -10.59 -11.88
C ASP A 121 4.14 -11.06 -10.65
N ASP A 122 4.33 -12.33 -10.25
CA ASP A 122 3.62 -12.96 -9.13
C ASP A 122 4.17 -12.59 -7.76
N LYS A 123 5.28 -11.86 -7.67
CA LYS A 123 5.80 -11.32 -6.41
C LYS A 123 5.02 -10.09 -5.96
N ALA A 124 4.38 -9.39 -6.90
CA ALA A 124 3.57 -8.22 -6.60
C ALA A 124 2.14 -8.61 -6.21
N LEU A 125 1.67 -8.11 -5.06
CA LEU A 125 0.28 -8.25 -4.66
C LEU A 125 -0.61 -7.39 -5.57
N HIS A 126 -1.48 -8.04 -6.34
CA HIS A 126 -2.46 -7.35 -7.17
C HIS A 126 -3.59 -6.76 -6.32
N VAL A 127 -3.75 -5.44 -6.40
CA VAL A 127 -4.82 -4.68 -5.75
C VAL A 127 -5.84 -4.27 -6.81
N ALA A 128 -7.01 -4.90 -6.77
CA ALA A 128 -8.14 -4.51 -7.61
C ALA A 128 -8.74 -3.19 -7.12
N ALA A 129 -8.28 -2.08 -7.68
CA ALA A 129 -8.75 -0.73 -7.37
C ALA A 129 -9.37 -0.12 -8.62
N PRO A 130 -10.69 0.20 -8.63
CA PRO A 130 -11.34 0.87 -9.75
C PRO A 130 -10.56 2.09 -10.27
N ALA A 131 -10.75 2.42 -11.54
CA ALA A 131 -10.08 3.59 -12.12
C ALA A 131 -10.51 4.87 -11.38
N GLY A 132 -9.55 5.65 -10.90
CA GLY A 132 -9.85 6.77 -10.02
C GLY A 132 -8.63 7.31 -9.30
N ARG A 133 -8.88 8.25 -8.38
CA ARG A 133 -7.89 8.85 -7.48
C ARG A 133 -8.17 8.34 -6.07
N TYR A 134 -7.11 8.04 -5.33
CA TYR A 134 -7.21 7.59 -3.95
C TYR A 134 -6.26 8.38 -3.06
N ALA A 135 -6.74 8.74 -1.88
CA ALA A 135 -5.91 9.08 -0.74
C ALA A 135 -5.47 7.77 -0.07
N VAL A 136 -4.16 7.55 0.01
CA VAL A 136 -3.57 6.36 0.60
C VAL A 136 -3.00 6.69 1.96
N THR A 137 -3.54 6.08 3.01
CA THR A 137 -2.98 6.16 4.36
C THR A 137 -2.28 4.85 4.70
N VAL A 138 -1.00 4.94 5.07
CA VAL A 138 -0.21 3.79 5.54
C VAL A 138 -0.28 3.75 7.06
N ASN A 139 -0.76 2.65 7.62
CA ASN A 139 -0.93 2.46 9.05
C ASN A 139 0.01 1.36 9.55
N LEU A 140 0.88 1.66 10.50
CA LEU A 140 1.73 0.68 11.18
C LEU A 140 1.00 0.13 12.40
N ILE A 141 0.94 -1.19 12.51
CA ILE A 141 0.22 -1.90 13.55
C ILE A 141 1.22 -2.66 14.43
N ASP A 142 1.12 -2.47 15.75
CA ASP A 142 1.86 -3.25 16.74
C ASP A 142 1.13 -4.56 17.00
N TRP A 143 1.24 -5.49 16.04
CA TRP A 143 0.62 -6.80 16.14
C TRP A 143 1.23 -7.63 17.27
N GLU A 144 2.52 -7.44 17.57
CA GLU A 144 3.24 -8.22 18.58
C GLU A 144 2.69 -8.01 19.98
N SER A 145 2.19 -6.80 20.27
CA SER A 145 1.60 -6.48 21.57
C SER A 145 0.33 -7.28 21.89
N GLU A 146 -0.31 -7.97 20.93
CA GLU A 146 -1.49 -8.78 21.20
C GLU A 146 -1.15 -10.08 21.95
N ALA A 147 -2.02 -10.47 22.89
CA ALA A 147 -1.96 -11.82 23.43
C ALA A 147 -2.24 -12.82 22.30
N ASP A 148 -1.48 -13.92 22.27
CA ASP A 148 -1.57 -14.95 21.22
C ASP A 148 -1.19 -14.46 19.80
N SER A 149 -0.53 -13.31 19.69
CA SER A 149 0.05 -12.79 18.44
C SER A 149 1.14 -13.71 17.89
N ARG A 150 1.81 -14.46 18.76
CA ARG A 150 2.87 -15.41 18.42
C ARG A 150 2.41 -16.85 18.64
N ALA A 151 2.78 -17.72 17.71
CA ALA A 151 2.71 -19.16 17.90
C ALA A 151 3.75 -19.62 18.94
N LEU A 152 3.65 -20.88 19.40
CA LEU A 152 4.63 -21.48 20.32
C LEU A 152 6.06 -21.49 19.75
N THR A 153 6.21 -21.40 18.42
CA THR A 153 7.50 -21.32 17.72
C THR A 153 8.12 -19.93 17.77
N GLY A 154 7.36 -18.89 18.16
CA GLY A 154 7.77 -17.49 18.13
C GLY A 154 7.36 -16.73 16.87
N ASP A 155 6.96 -17.45 15.82
CA ASP A 155 6.45 -16.87 14.57
C ASP A 155 5.08 -16.18 14.78
N PRO A 156 4.67 -15.25 13.89
CA PRO A 156 3.32 -14.73 13.89
C PRO A 156 2.29 -15.87 13.85
N SER A 157 1.28 -15.80 14.72
CA SER A 157 0.19 -16.78 14.71
C SER A 157 -0.68 -16.60 13.46
N PRO A 158 -1.45 -17.62 13.04
CA PRO A 158 -2.37 -17.49 11.89
C PRO A 158 -3.44 -16.40 12.06
N CYS A 159 -3.66 -15.92 13.28
CA CYS A 159 -4.61 -14.87 13.61
C CYS A 159 -3.91 -13.54 13.94
N ALA A 160 -2.59 -13.44 13.81
CA ALA A 160 -1.85 -12.19 14.05
C ALA A 160 -2.39 -11.07 13.15
N LEU A 161 -2.36 -9.85 13.65
CA LEU A 161 -2.59 -8.67 12.83
C LEU A 161 -1.45 -8.50 11.81
N PRO A 162 -1.69 -7.84 10.67
CA PRO A 162 -0.62 -7.49 9.74
C PRO A 162 0.32 -6.44 10.35
N ASP A 163 1.53 -6.29 9.82
CA ASP A 163 2.41 -5.16 10.13
C ASP A 163 1.81 -3.84 9.62
N PHE A 164 1.25 -3.88 8.40
CA PHE A 164 0.71 -2.70 7.74
C PHE A 164 -0.71 -2.88 7.24
N VAL A 165 -1.51 -1.82 7.42
CA VAL A 165 -2.80 -1.66 6.76
C VAL A 165 -2.78 -0.41 5.89
N LEU A 166 -2.94 -0.59 4.58
CA LEU A 166 -3.08 0.49 3.62
C LEU A 166 -4.57 0.73 3.36
N LEU A 167 -5.01 1.96 3.59
CA LEU A 167 -6.39 2.37 3.31
C LEU A 167 -6.41 3.26 2.08
N LEU A 168 -7.09 2.83 1.04
CA LEU A 168 -7.34 3.59 -0.18
C LEU A 168 -8.77 4.12 -0.12
N THR A 169 -8.91 5.43 0.07
CA THR A 169 -10.21 6.11 0.10
C THR A 169 -10.31 7.14 -0.99
N GLU A 170 -11.52 7.44 -1.46
CA GLU A 170 -11.72 8.58 -2.37
C GLU A 170 -11.31 9.88 -1.65
N PRO A 171 -10.53 10.78 -2.29
CA PRO A 171 -10.19 12.06 -1.70
C PRO A 171 -11.43 12.86 -1.32
N THR A 172 -11.41 13.46 -0.13
CA THR A 172 -12.47 14.35 0.33
C THR A 172 -12.49 15.66 -0.46
N TRP A 173 -13.59 16.41 -0.39
CA TRP A 173 -13.63 17.80 -0.82
C TRP A 173 -13.79 18.75 0.38
N PRO A 174 -12.89 19.73 0.59
CA PRO A 174 -11.69 20.01 -0.21
C PRO A 174 -10.66 18.87 -0.12
N GLU A 175 -9.82 18.74 -1.15
CA GLU A 175 -8.76 17.73 -1.16
C GLU A 175 -7.76 18.01 -0.02
N PRO A 176 -7.29 16.95 0.68
CA PRO A 176 -6.24 17.10 1.67
C PRO A 176 -4.92 17.48 0.99
N ALA A 177 -3.99 18.05 1.77
CA ALA A 177 -2.61 18.14 1.33
C ALA A 177 -2.03 16.73 1.26
N PHE A 178 -1.52 16.34 0.09
CA PHE A 178 -0.90 15.04 -0.09
C PHE A 178 0.59 15.09 0.28
N ARG A 179 1.04 14.00 0.90
CA ARG A 179 2.43 13.81 1.28
C ARG A 179 3.31 13.58 0.05
N HIS A 180 4.40 14.32 -0.06
CA HIS A 180 5.41 14.18 -1.11
C HIS A 180 6.79 13.95 -0.48
N SER A 181 6.94 12.78 0.14
CA SER A 181 8.15 12.42 0.89
C SER A 181 8.39 10.91 0.77
N LEU A 182 9.66 10.51 0.64
CA LEU A 182 10.05 9.11 0.69
C LEU A 182 10.04 8.55 2.11
N GLN A 183 10.17 9.39 3.14
CA GLN A 183 9.92 8.99 4.52
C GLN A 183 8.40 8.80 4.70
N THR A 184 7.96 7.55 4.85
CA THR A 184 6.53 7.19 4.91
C THR A 184 5.86 7.61 6.22
N LEU A 185 6.46 7.19 7.34
CA LEU A 185 5.91 7.44 8.67
C LEU A 185 6.59 8.67 9.29
N PRO A 186 5.86 9.49 10.06
CA PRO A 186 6.48 10.57 10.80
C PRO A 186 7.52 10.01 11.78
N PRO A 187 8.55 10.79 12.13
CA PRO A 187 9.52 10.37 13.14
C PRO A 187 8.80 10.11 14.48
N PRO A 188 9.32 9.20 15.33
CA PRO A 188 8.81 9.04 16.68
C PRO A 188 8.88 10.38 17.43
N PRO A 189 7.92 10.63 18.35
CA PRO A 189 7.85 11.86 19.14
C PRO A 189 9.05 12.05 20.09
#